data_AF-A0A529ZGU1-F1
#
_entry.id   AF-A0A529ZGU1-F1
#
_cell.length_a   1.000
_cell.length_b   1.000
_cell.length_c   1.000
_cell.angle_alpha   90.00
_cell.angle_beta   90.00
_cell.angle_gamma   90.00
#
_symmetry.space_group_name_H-M   'P 1'
#
loop_
_entity.id
_entity.type
_entity.pdbx_description
1 polymer ?
#
loop_
_entity_poly.entity_id
_entity_poly.type
_entity_poly.pdbx_seq_one_letter_code
_entity_poly.pdbx_strand_id
1 'polypeptide(L)'
;MDWIAETVQRRAAPSTLWPEVRSIIVLAMNYGPDRDPRDVLEKRDRGAISVYAQNRDYHDVMKGRLKEIAGKIVAKAGGDVKVFVDTAPVMEKPLAEAAGLGWQGKHTNLVSRAHGSWLFLGTIFSTAELEPDEVEIDH
;
A
#
# COMPACT_ATOMS: atom_id res chain seq x y z
N MET A 1 -18.41 -9.19 4.30
CA MET A 1 -17.44 -8.12 3.94
C MET A 1 -18.11 -6.77 4.20
N ASP A 2 -18.86 -6.67 5.29
CA ASP A 2 -19.96 -5.70 5.38
C ASP A 2 -19.42 -4.31 5.68
N TRP A 3 -18.25 -4.26 6.33
CA TRP A 3 -17.42 -3.07 6.54
C TRP A 3 -17.05 -2.31 5.25
N ILE A 4 -16.99 -2.99 4.09
CA ILE A 4 -16.76 -2.29 2.80
C ILE A 4 -17.99 -1.49 2.40
N ALA A 5 -19.18 -2.09 2.49
CA ALA A 5 -20.44 -1.45 2.15
C ALA A 5 -20.71 -0.22 3.04
N GLU A 6 -20.35 -0.30 4.32
CA GLU A 6 -20.51 0.80 5.29
C GLU A 6 -19.57 1.98 5.03
N THR A 7 -18.45 1.77 4.31
CA THR A 7 -17.41 2.80 4.11
C THR A 7 -17.29 3.30 2.68
N VAL A 8 -18.21 2.92 1.78
CA VAL A 8 -18.18 3.27 0.34
C VAL A 8 -17.94 4.76 0.11
N GLN A 9 -18.68 5.63 0.79
CA GLN A 9 -18.54 7.09 0.62
C GLN A 9 -17.15 7.58 1.02
N ARG A 10 -16.57 7.01 2.09
CA ARG A 10 -15.22 7.35 2.56
C ARG A 10 -14.13 6.84 1.62
N ARG A 11 -14.40 5.77 0.86
CA ARG A 11 -13.50 5.19 -0.15
C ARG A 11 -13.59 5.92 -1.50
N ALA A 12 -14.67 6.65 -1.75
CA ALA A 12 -14.95 7.25 -3.04
C ALA A 12 -13.92 8.32 -3.45
N ALA A 13 -13.42 9.09 -2.48
CA ALA A 13 -12.41 10.12 -2.73
C ALA A 13 -11.50 10.33 -1.51
N PRO A 14 -10.19 10.56 -1.72
CA PRO A 14 -9.27 10.93 -0.64
C PRO A 14 -9.72 12.15 0.16
N SER A 15 -10.36 13.13 -0.49
CA SER A 15 -10.88 14.33 0.15
C SER A 15 -12.02 14.06 1.14
N THR A 16 -12.75 12.95 1.00
CA THR A 16 -13.75 12.51 1.99
C THR A 16 -13.10 12.07 3.30
N LEU A 17 -11.88 11.54 3.23
CA LEU A 17 -11.09 11.16 4.40
C LEU A 17 -10.34 12.35 5.01
N TRP A 18 -9.89 13.26 4.16
CA TRP A 18 -9.18 14.45 4.59
C TRP A 18 -9.33 15.57 3.57
N PRO A 19 -10.21 16.57 3.83
CA PRO A 19 -10.53 17.62 2.86
C PRO A 19 -9.33 18.43 2.37
N GLU A 20 -8.29 18.55 3.19
CA GLU A 20 -7.08 19.34 2.91
C GLU A 20 -6.04 18.58 2.06
N VAL A 21 -6.27 17.30 1.72
CA VAL A 21 -5.32 16.52 0.91
C VAL A 21 -5.13 17.16 -0.47
N ARG A 22 -3.87 17.38 -0.85
CA ARG A 22 -3.47 17.91 -2.17
C ARG A 22 -2.66 16.91 -2.98
N SER A 23 -1.89 16.06 -2.32
CA SER A 23 -1.13 14.99 -2.95
C SER A 23 -1.15 13.73 -2.08
N ILE A 24 -0.92 12.58 -2.72
CA ILE A 24 -0.84 11.29 -2.05
C ILE A 24 0.43 10.61 -2.53
N ILE A 25 1.31 10.29 -1.59
CA ILE A 25 2.52 9.52 -1.85
C ILE A 25 2.19 8.07 -1.53
N VAL A 26 2.39 7.18 -2.49
CA VAL A 26 2.19 5.75 -2.32
C VAL A 26 3.54 5.08 -2.23
N LEU A 27 3.71 4.21 -1.23
CA LEU A 27 4.92 3.44 -1.04
C LEU A 27 4.60 1.95 -1.04
N ALA A 28 5.50 1.18 -1.64
CA ALA A 28 5.44 -0.26 -1.66
C ALA A 28 6.62 -0.87 -0.90
N MET A 29 6.36 -1.94 -0.16
CA MET A 29 7.39 -2.72 0.52
C MET A 29 7.32 -4.18 0.06
N ASN A 30 8.38 -4.66 -0.56
CA ASN A 30 8.48 -6.05 -0.97
C ASN A 30 8.53 -6.96 0.27
N TYR A 31 7.66 -7.98 0.30
CA TYR A 31 7.63 -9.02 1.34
C TYR A 31 7.90 -10.42 0.80
N GLY A 32 8.25 -10.52 -0.49
CA GLY A 32 8.63 -11.76 -1.13
C GLY A 32 9.80 -12.44 -0.38
N PRO A 33 9.75 -13.75 -0.16
CA PRO A 33 10.81 -14.45 0.55
C PRO A 33 12.00 -14.75 -0.39
N ASP A 34 13.20 -14.86 0.17
CA ASP A 34 14.42 -15.25 -0.58
C ASP A 34 14.46 -16.74 -0.97
N ARG A 35 13.42 -17.51 -0.61
CA ARG A 35 13.26 -18.94 -0.89
C ARG A 35 11.95 -19.20 -1.63
N ASP A 36 11.80 -20.37 -2.24
CA ASP A 36 10.51 -20.75 -2.84
C ASP A 36 9.45 -20.95 -1.73
N PRO A 37 8.37 -20.14 -1.70
CA PRO A 37 7.33 -20.29 -0.68
C PRO A 37 6.54 -21.60 -0.81
N ARG A 38 6.69 -22.34 -1.92
CA ARG A 38 6.00 -23.61 -2.18
C ARG A 38 6.67 -24.82 -1.53
N ASP A 39 7.90 -24.69 -1.03
CA ASP A 39 8.63 -25.79 -0.36
C ASP A 39 7.84 -26.43 0.81
N VAL A 40 6.97 -25.65 1.46
CA VAL A 40 6.12 -26.14 2.54
C VAL A 40 5.06 -27.15 2.06
N LEU A 41 4.66 -27.09 0.78
CA LEU A 41 3.64 -27.98 0.21
C LEU A 41 4.09 -29.44 0.14
N GLU A 42 5.39 -29.69 0.20
CA GLU A 42 5.96 -31.05 0.25
C GLU A 42 5.92 -31.65 1.67
N LYS A 43 5.65 -30.84 2.69
CA LYS A 43 5.67 -31.26 4.10
C LYS A 43 4.29 -31.78 4.51
N ARG A 44 4.22 -33.02 4.99
CA ARG A 44 2.96 -33.66 5.44
C ARG A 44 2.60 -33.39 6.90
N ASP A 45 3.54 -32.87 7.67
CA ASP A 45 3.42 -32.64 9.12
C ASP A 45 2.93 -31.22 9.49
N ARG A 46 2.72 -30.33 8.50
CA ARG A 46 2.35 -28.93 8.72
C ARG A 46 1.52 -28.36 7.58
N GLY A 47 0.78 -27.29 7.86
CA GLY A 47 0.07 -26.51 6.85
C GLY A 47 0.91 -25.37 6.26
N ALA A 48 0.50 -24.87 5.10
CA ALA A 48 1.05 -23.66 4.50
C ALA A 48 0.34 -22.41 5.05
N ILE A 49 1.11 -21.41 5.47
CA ILE A 49 0.61 -20.08 5.85
C ILE A 49 1.07 -19.11 4.77
N SER A 50 0.18 -18.20 4.34
CA SER A 50 0.52 -17.17 3.35
C SER A 50 1.74 -16.37 3.78
N VAL A 51 2.65 -16.07 2.85
CA VAL A 51 3.94 -15.43 3.15
C VAL A 51 3.77 -14.12 3.90
N TYR A 52 2.75 -13.32 3.56
CA TYR A 52 2.49 -12.04 4.20
C TYR A 52 2.25 -12.14 5.72
N ALA A 53 1.85 -13.32 6.21
CA ALA A 53 1.52 -13.59 7.59
C ALA A 53 2.61 -14.41 8.33
N GLN A 54 3.76 -14.65 7.72
CA GLN A 54 4.84 -15.46 8.33
C GLN A 54 5.79 -14.64 9.22
N ASN A 55 5.81 -13.32 9.05
CA ASN A 55 6.72 -12.42 9.76
C ASN A 55 5.96 -11.54 10.76
N ARG A 56 6.70 -10.63 11.42
CA ARG A 56 6.10 -9.59 12.25
C ARG A 56 5.03 -8.83 11.47
N ASP A 57 3.94 -8.45 12.16
CA ASP A 57 2.81 -7.77 11.55
C ASP A 57 3.25 -6.55 10.71
N TYR A 58 2.92 -6.60 9.41
CA TYR A 58 3.33 -5.59 8.45
C TYR A 58 2.73 -4.22 8.75
N HIS A 59 1.57 -4.16 9.43
CA HIS A 59 0.94 -2.89 9.81
C HIS A 59 1.88 -2.07 10.70
N ASP A 60 2.47 -2.68 11.72
CA ASP A 60 3.38 -2.01 12.64
C ASP A 60 4.67 -1.57 11.94
N VAL A 61 5.24 -2.48 11.14
CA VAL A 61 6.50 -2.24 10.43
C VAL A 61 6.34 -1.11 9.41
N MET A 62 5.29 -1.17 8.58
CA MET A 62 5.02 -0.14 7.59
C MET A 62 4.65 1.19 8.23
N LYS A 63 3.75 1.20 9.20
CA LYS A 63 3.32 2.44 9.86
C LYS A 63 4.50 3.16 10.53
N GLY A 64 5.44 2.43 11.12
CA GLY A 64 6.68 3.00 11.66
C GLY A 64 7.53 3.68 10.57
N ARG A 65 7.81 2.98 9.47
CA ARG A 65 8.60 3.50 8.35
C ARG A 65 7.94 4.69 7.65
N LEU A 66 6.62 4.62 7.43
CA LEU A 66 5.86 5.70 6.83
C LEU A 66 5.87 6.96 7.70
N LYS A 67 5.77 6.84 9.03
CA LYS A 67 5.90 8.00 9.93
C LYS A 67 7.26 8.67 9.84
N GLU A 68 8.34 7.89 9.70
CA GLU A 68 9.68 8.44 9.52
C GLU A 68 9.80 9.24 8.21
N ILE A 69 9.28 8.68 7.11
CA ILE A 69 9.27 9.33 5.80
C ILE A 69 8.38 10.59 5.84
N ALA A 70 7.18 10.48 6.42
CA ALA A 70 6.24 11.58 6.60
C ALA A 70 6.86 12.75 7.38
N GLY A 71 7.59 12.46 8.46
CA GLY A 71 8.32 13.48 9.22
C GLY A 71 9.38 14.21 8.40
N LYS A 72 10.10 13.50 7.52
CA LYS A 72 11.08 14.10 6.60
C LYS A 72 10.42 14.96 5.53
N ILE A 73 9.24 14.57 5.05
CA ILE A 73 8.46 15.37 4.09
C ILE A 73 8.02 16.68 4.73
N VAL A 74 7.37 16.62 5.91
CA VAL A 74 6.93 17.82 6.65
C VAL A 74 8.11 18.74 6.94
N ALA A 75 9.25 18.19 7.37
CA ALA A 75 10.44 19.00 7.65
C ALA A 75 11.01 19.74 6.44
N LYS A 76 10.79 19.24 5.22
CA LYS A 76 11.32 19.83 3.98
C LYS A 76 10.31 20.68 3.22
N ALA A 77 9.08 20.21 3.11
CA ALA A 77 8.03 20.82 2.29
C ALA A 77 7.03 21.65 3.12
N GLY A 78 7.07 21.53 4.45
CA GLY A 78 6.03 22.08 5.33
C GLY A 78 4.71 21.31 5.20
N GLY A 79 3.65 21.92 5.72
CA GLY A 79 2.30 21.34 5.69
C GLY A 79 2.10 20.20 6.68
N ASP A 80 1.01 19.48 6.47
CA ASP A 80 0.55 18.38 7.31
C ASP A 80 0.51 17.08 6.51
N VAL A 81 0.55 15.96 7.22
CA VAL A 81 0.49 14.61 6.64
C VAL A 81 -0.38 13.65 7.44
N LYS A 82 -1.01 12.70 6.76
CA LYS A 82 -1.70 11.55 7.38
C LYS A 82 -1.22 10.25 6.76
N VAL A 83 -0.90 9.27 7.62
CA VAL A 83 -0.37 7.97 7.20
C VAL A 83 -1.46 6.90 7.30
N PHE A 84 -1.60 6.09 6.25
CA PHE A 84 -2.53 4.97 6.22
C PHE A 84 -1.85 3.68 5.75
N VAL A 85 -2.31 2.56 6.32
CA VAL A 85 -1.93 1.19 5.96
C VAL A 85 -3.16 0.31 6.19
N ASP A 86 -3.71 -0.28 5.12
CA ASP A 86 -4.75 -1.35 5.03
C ASP A 86 -6.07 -1.13 5.81
N THR A 87 -5.96 -0.84 7.10
CA THR A 87 -7.06 -0.65 8.06
C THR A 87 -7.93 0.58 7.81
N ALA A 88 -7.46 1.55 7.01
CA ALA A 88 -8.22 2.74 6.68
C ALA A 88 -9.04 2.53 5.40
N PRO A 89 -10.15 3.25 5.18
CA PRO A 89 -10.95 3.11 3.97
C PRO A 89 -10.32 3.85 2.78
N VAL A 90 -9.04 3.57 2.51
CA VAL A 90 -8.26 4.07 1.38
C VAL A 90 -8.23 3.00 0.30
N MET A 91 -8.44 3.40 -0.96
CA MET A 91 -8.31 2.51 -2.11
C MET A 91 -6.84 2.46 -2.55
N GLU A 92 -6.00 1.77 -1.78
CA GLU A 92 -4.54 1.78 -1.96
C GLU A 92 -4.09 1.23 -3.32
N LYS A 93 -4.76 0.20 -3.86
CA LYS A 93 -4.37 -0.41 -5.14
C LYS A 93 -4.57 0.54 -6.33
N PRO A 94 -5.76 1.17 -6.54
CA PRO A 94 -5.91 2.21 -7.56
C PRO A 94 -4.96 3.39 -7.40
N LEU A 95 -4.68 3.81 -6.16
CA LEU A 95 -3.71 4.89 -5.91
C LEU A 95 -2.28 4.46 -6.29
N ALA A 96 -1.89 3.23 -5.99
CA ALA A 96 -0.58 2.70 -6.35
C ALA A 96 -0.39 2.59 -7.86
N GLU A 97 -1.45 2.23 -8.60
CA GLU A 97 -1.45 2.23 -10.07
C GLU A 97 -1.29 3.65 -10.62
N ALA A 98 -2.08 4.60 -10.11
CA ALA A 98 -1.96 6.02 -10.49
C ALA A 98 -0.59 6.62 -10.14
N ALA A 99 0.09 6.10 -9.11
CA ALA A 99 1.43 6.51 -8.70
C ALA A 99 2.56 5.71 -9.39
N GLY A 100 2.25 4.93 -10.42
CA GLY A 100 3.27 4.24 -11.22
C GLY A 100 3.95 3.04 -10.54
N LEU A 101 3.40 2.51 -9.44
CA LEU A 101 4.01 1.37 -8.74
C LEU A 101 3.75 0.02 -9.42
N GLY A 102 2.76 -0.04 -10.31
CA GLY A 102 2.30 -1.27 -10.95
C GLY A 102 0.89 -1.11 -11.53
N TRP A 103 0.25 -2.22 -11.86
CA TRP A 103 -1.13 -2.27 -12.35
C TRP A 103 -1.97 -3.27 -11.56
N GLN A 104 -3.29 -3.13 -11.57
CA GLN A 104 -4.16 -4.10 -10.90
C GLN A 104 -4.43 -5.32 -11.79
N GLY A 105 -3.78 -6.45 -11.49
CA GLY A 105 -3.99 -7.69 -12.23
C GLY A 105 -5.41 -8.26 -12.04
N LYS A 106 -5.82 -9.19 -12.93
CA LYS A 106 -7.14 -9.88 -12.87
C LYS A 106 -7.41 -10.61 -11.56
N HIS A 107 -6.35 -11.02 -10.84
CA HIS A 107 -6.42 -11.59 -9.49
C HIS A 107 -6.53 -10.51 -8.40
N THR A 108 -6.82 -9.26 -8.77
CA THR A 108 -7.09 -8.09 -7.92
C THR A 108 -5.91 -7.54 -7.12
N ASN A 109 -4.71 -8.10 -7.21
CA ASN A 109 -3.53 -7.56 -6.53
C ASN A 109 -2.79 -6.58 -7.46
N LEU A 110 -2.11 -5.61 -6.86
CA LEU A 110 -1.14 -4.80 -7.59
C LEU A 110 -0.01 -5.73 -8.06
N VAL A 111 0.41 -5.58 -9.31
CA VAL A 111 1.53 -6.28 -9.92
C VAL A 111 2.54 -5.23 -10.35
N SER A 112 3.79 -5.40 -9.92
CA SER A 112 4.92 -4.57 -10.33
C SER A 112 5.89 -5.40 -11.17
N ARG A 113 6.55 -4.79 -12.15
CA ARG A 113 7.56 -5.49 -12.97
C ARG A 113 8.75 -5.98 -12.15
N ALA A 114 9.18 -5.20 -11.17
CA ALA A 114 10.37 -5.49 -10.38
C ALA A 114 10.12 -6.50 -9.23
N HIS A 115 8.89 -6.54 -8.71
CA HIS A 115 8.59 -7.26 -7.47
C HIS A 115 7.39 -8.23 -7.57
N GLY A 116 6.77 -8.33 -8.75
CA GLY A 116 5.53 -9.08 -8.92
C GLY A 116 4.43 -8.52 -8.03
N SER A 117 3.61 -9.40 -7.44
CA SER A 117 2.52 -9.03 -6.52
C SER A 117 2.89 -9.14 -5.04
N TRP A 118 4.18 -9.20 -4.72
CA TRP A 118 4.71 -9.36 -3.37
C TRP A 118 4.89 -8.01 -2.65
N LEU A 119 3.90 -7.12 -2.75
CA LEU A 119 3.99 -5.76 -2.21
C LEU A 119 2.96 -5.51 -1.10
N PHE A 120 3.43 -5.01 0.03
CA PHE A 120 2.59 -4.27 0.96
C PHE A 120 2.50 -2.82 0.51
N LEU A 121 1.33 -2.21 0.62
CA LEU A 121 1.08 -0.82 0.21
C LEU A 121 0.81 0.06 1.42
N GLY A 122 1.41 1.24 1.43
CA GLY A 122 1.15 2.28 2.40
C GLY A 122 1.00 3.64 1.71
N THR A 123 0.17 4.50 2.28
CA THR A 123 -0.10 5.83 1.71
C THR A 123 0.20 6.93 2.73
N ILE A 124 0.74 8.03 2.23
CA ILE A 124 0.93 9.28 2.96
C ILE A 124 0.12 10.34 2.21
N PHE A 125 -0.97 10.78 2.82
CA PHE A 125 -1.68 11.96 2.33
C PHE A 125 -0.91 13.19 2.79
N SER A 126 -0.83 14.21 1.96
CA SER A 126 -0.10 15.44 2.23
C SER A 126 -0.92 16.67 1.82
N THR A 127 -0.79 17.76 2.57
CA THR A 127 -1.30 19.08 2.16
C THR A 127 -0.34 19.82 1.24
N ALA A 128 0.89 19.32 1.06
CA ALA A 128 1.81 19.85 0.07
C ALA A 128 1.37 19.46 -1.35
N GLU A 129 1.56 20.36 -2.31
CA GLU A 129 1.42 20.06 -3.73
C GLU A 129 2.71 19.40 -4.22
N LEU A 130 2.56 18.21 -4.81
CA LEU A 130 3.66 17.43 -5.37
C LEU A 130 3.31 17.11 -6.82
N GLU A 131 4.31 17.14 -7.69
CA GLU A 131 4.15 16.70 -9.07
C GLU A 131 3.82 15.20 -9.09
N PRO A 132 2.75 14.78 -9.79
CA PRO A 132 2.39 13.37 -9.88
C PRO A 132 3.39 12.60 -10.76
N ASP A 133 3.64 11.34 -10.38
CA ASP A 133 4.37 10.40 -11.21
C ASP A 133 3.57 9.99 -12.46
N GLU A 134 4.26 9.44 -13.45
CA GLU A 134 3.60 8.82 -14.60
C GLU A 134 2.93 7.50 -14.19
N VAL A 135 1.70 7.28 -14.65
CA VAL A 135 0.93 6.06 -14.41
C VAL A 135 1.62 4.87 -15.09
N GLU A 136 1.72 3.73 -14.41
CA GLU A 136 2.23 2.50 -15.04
C GLU A 136 1.14 1.93 -15.98
N ILE A 137 1.57 1.51 -17.17
CA ILE A 137 0.66 0.97 -18.19
C ILE A 137 0.69 -0.56 -18.12
N ASP A 138 -0.49 -1.18 -18.00
CA ASP A 138 -0.69 -2.63 -18.09
C ASP A 138 -0.16 -3.18 -19.42
N HIS A 139 0.43 -4.37 -19.40
CA HIS A 139 0.98 -5.06 -20.59
C HIS A 139 0.02 -6.09 -21.15
#